data_AF-A0A833GHN1-F1
#
_entry.id   AF-A0A833GHN1-F1
#
_cell.length_a   1.000
_cell.length_b   1.000
_cell.length_c   1.000
_cell.angle_alpha   90.00
_cell.angle_beta   90.00
_cell.angle_gamma   90.00
#
_symmetry.space_group_name_H-M   'P 1'
#
loop_
_entity.id
_entity.type
_entity.pdbx_description
1 polymer ?
#
loop_
_entity_poly.entity_id
_entity_poly.type
_entity_poly.pdbx_seq_one_letter_code
_entity_poly.pdbx_strand_id
1 'polypeptide(L)'
;LSAGYTTMDARVDKGSAVAQDGSADLAYTPANAFTLWTTYTTPFKLTLGAGARHAGAMKRGRDGAVGTPAVIDGYWVFDAMASYPLGEHAGLQLNVYNLFDNDYIAAINKSGYRYTPGAPLSALLTLNLRF
;
A
#
# COMPACT_ATOMS: atom_id res chain seq x y z
N LEU A 1 -4.24 13.20 -12.69
CA LEU A 1 -3.17 12.20 -12.53
C LEU A 1 -2.28 12.62 -11.37
N SER A 2 -2.00 11.72 -10.44
CA SER A 2 -1.02 11.87 -9.36
C SER A 2 -0.14 10.62 -9.36
N ALA A 3 1.19 10.78 -9.37
CA ALA A 3 2.12 9.65 -9.41
C ALA A 3 3.42 9.98 -8.70
N GLY A 4 4.08 8.96 -8.13
CA GLY A 4 5.37 9.08 -7.49
C GLY A 4 6.09 7.74 -7.45
N TYR A 5 7.41 7.79 -7.61
CA TYR A 5 8.31 6.65 -7.45
C TYR A 5 9.51 7.11 -6.63
N THR A 6 10.00 6.25 -5.73
CA THR A 6 11.19 6.52 -4.94
C THR A 6 12.06 5.28 -4.83
N THR A 7 13.35 5.53 -4.70
CA THR A 7 14.37 4.55 -4.33
C THR A 7 15.10 5.05 -3.10
N MET A 8 15.41 4.16 -2.15
CA MET A 8 16.06 4.50 -0.90
C MET A 8 17.13 3.49 -0.56
N ASP A 9 18.29 3.99 -0.15
CA ASP A 9 19.43 3.21 0.37
C ASP A 9 19.63 3.62 1.83
N ALA A 10 18.80 3.06 2.69
CA ALA A 10 18.79 3.35 4.12
C ALA A 10 19.66 2.32 4.84
N ARG A 11 20.82 2.75 5.36
CA ARG A 11 21.80 1.86 6.00
C ARG A 11 22.43 2.45 7.27
N VAL A 12 22.94 1.57 8.12
CA VAL A 12 23.82 1.92 9.24
C VAL A 12 25.20 2.29 8.68
N ASP A 13 25.55 3.57 8.75
CA ASP A 13 26.87 4.06 8.33
C ASP A 13 27.96 3.76 9.37
N LYS A 14 27.63 3.84 10.66
CA LYS A 14 28.53 3.54 11.78
C LYS A 14 27.79 2.81 12.89
N GLY A 15 28.38 1.73 13.39
CA GLY A 15 27.82 0.92 14.48
C GLY A 15 27.37 -0.47 14.03
N SER A 16 26.62 -1.14 14.89
CA SER A 16 26.16 -2.52 14.66
C SER A 16 24.99 -2.59 13.68
N ALA A 17 24.97 -3.63 12.84
CA ALA A 17 23.84 -3.96 11.97
C ALA A 17 22.53 -4.16 12.78
N VAL A 18 21.45 -3.57 12.27
CA VAL A 18 20.13 -3.56 12.91
C VAL A 18 19.10 -4.43 12.18
N ALA A 19 19.40 -4.93 10.99
CA ALA A 19 18.56 -5.88 10.28
C ALA A 19 18.74 -7.31 10.82
N GLN A 20 17.68 -8.11 10.80
CA GLN A 20 17.69 -9.50 11.26
C GLN A 20 18.62 -10.40 10.43
N ASP A 21 18.76 -10.12 9.14
CA ASP A 21 19.64 -10.86 8.23
C ASP A 21 21.12 -10.46 8.37
N GLY A 22 21.45 -9.52 9.28
CA GLY A 22 22.80 -9.06 9.53
C GLY A 22 23.33 -8.03 8.53
N SER A 23 22.52 -7.62 7.55
CA SER A 23 22.88 -6.54 6.63
C SER A 23 22.95 -5.19 7.33
N ALA A 24 23.59 -4.22 6.67
CA ALA A 24 23.63 -2.83 7.13
C ALA A 24 22.29 -2.10 6.93
N ASP A 25 21.31 -2.70 6.24
CA ASP A 25 20.04 -2.06 5.90
C ASP A 25 19.27 -1.63 7.16
N LEU A 26 18.59 -0.48 7.09
CA LEU A 26 17.64 -0.09 8.11
C LEU A 26 16.35 -0.90 7.98
N ALA A 27 15.92 -1.48 9.10
CA ALA A 27 14.72 -2.28 9.16
C ALA A 27 13.45 -1.47 8.81
N TYR A 28 12.43 -2.16 8.29
CA TYR A 28 11.11 -1.61 7.95
C TYR A 28 11.14 -0.48 6.92
N THR A 29 12.22 -0.38 6.14
CA THR A 29 12.37 0.62 5.08
C THR A 29 12.45 -0.09 3.74
N PRO A 30 11.47 0.07 2.84
CA PRO A 30 11.53 -0.54 1.52
C PRO A 30 12.54 0.20 0.63
N ALA A 31 13.35 -0.56 -0.12
CA ALA A 31 14.34 0.02 -1.03
C ALA A 31 13.71 0.77 -2.22
N ASN A 32 12.46 0.47 -2.54
CA ASN A 32 11.68 1.17 -3.55
C ASN A 32 10.19 1.22 -3.17
N ALA A 33 9.52 2.27 -3.60
CA ALA A 33 8.06 2.40 -3.47
C ALA A 33 7.48 3.19 -4.63
N PHE A 34 6.24 2.87 -4.99
CA PHE A 34 5.50 3.51 -6.08
C PHE A 34 4.06 3.79 -5.64
N THR A 35 3.51 4.90 -6.13
CA THR A 35 2.09 5.23 -6.01
C THR A 35 1.61 5.91 -7.28
N LEU A 36 0.42 5.54 -7.73
CA LEU A 36 -0.25 6.12 -8.88
C LEU A 36 -1.75 6.18 -8.59
N TRP A 37 -2.36 7.32 -8.89
CA TRP A 37 -3.80 7.48 -8.95
C TRP A 37 -4.18 8.32 -10.18
N THR A 38 -5.10 7.81 -10.98
CA THR A 38 -5.62 8.52 -12.14
C THR A 38 -7.13 8.42 -12.22
N THR A 39 -7.74 9.42 -12.83
CA THR A 39 -9.18 9.46 -13.09
C THR A 39 -9.42 9.90 -14.53
N TYR A 40 -10.53 9.43 -15.09
CA TYR A 40 -11.00 9.78 -16.42
C TYR A 40 -12.52 9.93 -16.39
N THR A 41 -13.03 11.06 -16.88
CA THR A 41 -14.46 11.33 -16.99
C THR A 41 -14.92 11.11 -18.43
N THR A 42 -15.91 10.25 -18.61
CA THR A 42 -16.49 9.94 -19.92
C THR A 42 -17.41 11.07 -20.41
N PRO A 43 -17.76 11.12 -21.70
CA PRO A 43 -18.73 12.09 -22.23
C PRO A 43 -20.12 12.04 -21.55
N PHE A 44 -20.47 10.91 -20.93
CA PHE A 44 -21.74 10.72 -20.22
C PHE A 44 -21.60 10.93 -18.70
N LYS A 45 -20.59 11.70 -18.25
CA LYS A 45 -20.37 12.13 -16.86
C LYS A 45 -19.98 11.03 -15.86
N LEU A 46 -19.78 9.79 -16.29
CA LEU A 46 -19.20 8.75 -15.45
C LEU A 46 -17.70 9.02 -15.28
N THR A 47 -17.23 9.14 -14.04
CA THR A 47 -15.80 9.21 -13.74
C THR A 47 -15.32 7.84 -13.28
N LEU A 48 -14.30 7.33 -13.95
CA LEU A 48 -13.59 6.11 -13.57
C LEU A 48 -12.25 6.50 -12.96
N GLY A 49 -11.87 5.85 -11.86
CA GLY A 49 -10.59 6.01 -11.19
C GLY A 49 -9.88 4.68 -11.06
N ALA A 50 -8.55 4.71 -11.18
CA ALA A 50 -7.70 3.56 -10.98
C ALA A 50 -6.45 3.97 -10.21
N GLY A 51 -6.04 3.11 -9.29
CA GLY A 51 -4.88 3.28 -8.41
C GLY A 51 -3.98 2.06 -8.40
N ALA A 52 -2.69 2.30 -8.24
CA ALA A 52 -1.69 1.26 -8.03
C ALA A 52 -0.69 1.72 -6.98
N ARG A 53 -0.37 0.86 -6.02
CA ARG A 53 0.62 1.11 -4.96
C ARG A 53 1.55 -0.08 -4.86
N HIS A 54 2.84 0.20 -4.69
CA HIS A 54 3.87 -0.81 -4.45
C HIS A 54 4.79 -0.39 -3.32
N ALA A 55 5.11 -1.35 -2.47
CA ALA A 55 6.19 -1.26 -1.52
C ALA A 55 7.13 -2.45 -1.77
N GLY A 56 8.43 -2.16 -1.96
CA GLY A 56 9.45 -3.18 -2.10
C GLY A 56 9.63 -3.99 -0.82
N ALA A 57 10.40 -5.08 -0.95
CA ALA A 57 10.73 -5.91 0.20
C ALA A 57 11.47 -5.10 1.29
N MET A 58 11.26 -5.49 2.54
CA MET A 58 11.84 -4.81 3.72
C MET A 58 12.51 -5.83 4.63
N LYS A 59 13.49 -5.37 5.41
CA LYS A 59 14.13 -6.20 6.45
C LYS A 59 13.41 -6.04 7.79
N ARG A 60 13.27 -7.12 8.56
CA ARG A 60 12.84 -7.06 9.96
C ARG A 60 14.00 -6.57 10.83
N GLY A 61 13.70 -5.84 11.90
CA GLY A 61 14.71 -5.42 12.88
C GLY A 61 15.24 -6.58 13.72
N ARG A 62 16.51 -6.52 14.09
CA ARG A 62 17.22 -7.58 14.81
C ARG A 62 16.58 -7.91 16.17
N ASP A 63 16.36 -9.19 16.41
CA ASP A 63 15.75 -9.75 17.62
C ASP A 63 16.28 -11.17 17.91
N GLY A 64 16.18 -11.61 19.17
CA GLY A 64 16.59 -12.94 19.62
C GLY A 64 15.61 -14.07 19.30
N ALA A 65 14.42 -13.75 18.77
CA ALA A 65 13.45 -14.74 18.32
C ALA A 65 14.02 -15.69 17.26
N VAL A 66 13.81 -17.00 17.46
CA VAL A 66 14.27 -18.07 16.57
C VAL A 66 13.12 -18.49 15.66
N GLY A 67 13.41 -18.70 14.37
CA GLY A 67 12.47 -19.21 13.38
C GLY A 67 11.49 -18.19 12.79
N THR A 68 11.62 -16.90 13.11
CA THR A 68 10.78 -15.83 12.54
C THR A 68 11.42 -15.23 11.28
N PRO A 69 10.62 -14.73 10.32
CA PRO A 69 11.14 -14.22 9.05
C PRO A 69 12.07 -13.02 9.25
N ALA A 70 13.15 -12.96 8.47
CA ALA A 70 14.09 -11.83 8.45
C ALA A 70 13.72 -10.77 7.40
N VAL A 71 12.91 -11.14 6.40
CA VAL A 71 12.50 -10.31 5.27
C VAL A 71 10.98 -10.35 5.15
N ILE A 72 10.40 -9.21 4.78
CA ILE A 72 9.00 -9.06 4.42
C ILE A 72 8.99 -8.83 2.91
N ASP A 73 8.22 -9.63 2.18
CA ASP A 73 8.13 -9.52 0.73
C ASP A 73 7.45 -8.21 0.31
N GLY A 74 7.85 -7.71 -0.85
CA GLY A 74 7.19 -6.55 -1.45
C GLY A 74 5.80 -6.93 -1.99
N TYR A 75 4.96 -5.92 -2.20
CA TYR A 75 3.59 -6.15 -2.66
C TYR A 75 3.12 -5.06 -3.62
N TRP A 76 2.15 -5.43 -4.46
CA TRP A 76 1.32 -4.51 -5.22
C TRP A 76 -0.11 -4.54 -4.68
N VAL A 77 -0.75 -3.38 -4.62
CA VAL A 77 -2.20 -3.25 -4.37
C VAL A 77 -2.78 -2.33 -5.42
N PHE A 78 -3.91 -2.75 -6.00
CA PHE A 78 -4.63 -1.99 -7.00
C PHE A 78 -6.01 -1.62 -6.47
N ASP A 79 -6.42 -0.38 -6.72
CA ASP A 79 -7.66 0.18 -6.22
C ASP A 79 -8.45 0.74 -7.42
N ALA A 80 -9.77 0.72 -7.35
CA ALA A 80 -10.65 1.24 -8.39
C ALA A 80 -11.72 2.17 -7.82
N MET A 81 -12.21 3.09 -8.64
CA MET A 81 -13.29 3.99 -8.30
C MET A 81 -14.21 4.20 -9.50
N ALA A 82 -15.51 4.30 -9.25
CA ALA A 82 -16.47 4.80 -10.22
C ALA A 82 -17.38 5.81 -9.53
N SER A 83 -17.59 6.99 -10.11
CA SER A 83 -18.50 8.00 -9.58
C SER A 83 -19.39 8.56 -10.68
N TYR A 84 -20.67 8.77 -10.36
CA TYR A 84 -21.66 9.26 -11.30
C TYR A 84 -22.54 10.32 -10.64
N PRO A 85 -22.68 11.52 -11.24
CA PRO A 85 -23.62 12.53 -10.75
C PRO A 85 -25.05 12.10 -11.10
N LEU A 86 -25.93 12.06 -10.09
CA LEU A 86 -27.37 11.80 -10.29
C LEU A 86 -28.14 13.07 -10.67
N GLY A 87 -27.56 14.25 -10.38
CA GLY A 87 -28.11 15.57 -10.65
C GLY A 87 -27.21 16.65 -10.07
N GLU A 88 -27.73 17.86 -9.88
CA GLU A 88 -26.95 18.97 -9.31
C GLU A 88 -26.72 18.80 -7.79
N HIS A 89 -27.64 18.11 -7.11
CA HIS A 89 -27.65 17.98 -5.64
C HIS A 89 -27.18 16.62 -5.12
N ALA A 90 -26.93 15.64 -6.00
CA ALA A 90 -26.62 14.27 -5.60
C ALA A 90 -25.65 13.56 -6.55
N GLY A 91 -24.80 12.70 -6.01
CA GLY A 91 -23.93 11.81 -6.78
C GLY A 91 -23.60 10.53 -6.03
N LEU A 92 -23.40 9.44 -6.76
CA LEU A 92 -22.95 8.16 -6.21
C LEU A 92 -21.46 7.96 -6.51
N GLN A 93 -20.75 7.35 -5.57
CA GLN A 93 -19.38 6.91 -5.76
C GLN A 93 -19.18 5.53 -5.15
N LEU A 94 -18.63 4.61 -5.94
CA LEU A 94 -18.18 3.30 -5.52
C LEU A 94 -16.66 3.27 -5.54
N ASN A 95 -16.06 2.90 -4.42
CA ASN A 95 -14.64 2.58 -4.31
C ASN A 95 -14.49 1.08 -4.07
N VAL A 96 -13.52 0.46 -4.74
CA VAL A 96 -13.11 -0.93 -4.51
C VAL A 96 -11.62 -0.91 -4.18
N TYR A 97 -11.26 -1.44 -3.03
CA TYR A 97 -9.89 -1.47 -2.52
C TYR A 97 -9.34 -2.89 -2.60
N ASN A 98 -8.04 -3.01 -2.89
CA ASN A 98 -7.38 -4.31 -3.10
C ASN A 98 -8.13 -5.17 -4.14
N LEU A 99 -8.32 -4.62 -5.34
CA LEU A 99 -9.14 -5.15 -6.44
C LEU A 99 -8.84 -6.60 -6.82
N PHE A 100 -7.60 -7.05 -6.63
CA PHE A 100 -7.16 -8.41 -6.94
C PHE A 100 -7.04 -9.32 -5.71
N ASP A 101 -7.55 -8.88 -4.56
CA ASP A 101 -7.55 -9.61 -3.29
C ASP A 101 -6.15 -10.13 -2.92
N ASN A 102 -5.14 -9.26 -3.03
CA ASN A 102 -3.75 -9.64 -2.76
C ASN A 102 -3.54 -9.80 -1.25
N ASP A 103 -2.96 -10.94 -0.85
CA ASP A 103 -2.50 -11.18 0.52
C ASP A 103 -1.08 -10.64 0.69
N TYR A 104 -0.90 -9.69 1.60
CA TYR A 104 0.40 -9.11 1.90
C TYR A 104 0.56 -8.77 3.37
N ILE A 105 1.80 -8.64 3.81
CA ILE A 105 2.14 -8.23 5.17
C ILE A 105 2.23 -6.69 5.19
N ALA A 106 1.24 -6.04 5.80
CA ALA A 106 1.22 -4.58 5.93
C ALA A 106 2.24 -4.09 6.99
N ALA A 107 2.44 -4.88 8.04
CA ALA A 107 3.45 -4.62 9.06
C ALA A 107 3.82 -5.92 9.79
N ILE A 108 5.02 -5.97 10.38
CA ILE A 108 5.45 -7.06 11.24
C ILE A 108 6.04 -6.51 12.53
N ASN A 109 5.81 -7.19 13.66
CA ASN A 109 6.40 -6.78 14.93
C ASN A 109 7.90 -7.16 15.00
N LYS A 110 8.65 -6.53 15.91
CA LYS A 110 10.10 -6.73 16.00
C LYS A 110 10.53 -8.19 16.17
N SER A 111 9.86 -8.98 17.01
CA SER A 111 10.23 -10.40 17.16
C SER A 111 9.85 -11.26 15.95
N GLY A 112 8.93 -10.80 15.11
CA GLY A 112 8.46 -11.51 13.92
C GLY A 112 7.40 -12.59 14.18
N TYR A 113 6.92 -12.75 15.42
CA TYR A 113 5.85 -13.72 15.75
C TYR A 113 4.46 -13.26 15.31
N ARG A 114 4.26 -11.96 15.09
CA ARG A 114 2.98 -11.37 14.73
C ARG A 114 3.16 -10.42 13.57
N TYR A 115 2.20 -10.47 12.65
CA TYR A 115 2.11 -9.54 11.55
C TYR A 115 0.69 -8.98 11.46
N THR A 116 0.57 -7.82 10.83
CA THR A 116 -0.69 -7.22 10.44
C THR A 116 -0.94 -7.57 8.97
N PRO A 117 -1.95 -8.37 8.65
CA PRO A 117 -2.32 -8.63 7.26
C PRO A 117 -2.78 -7.34 6.60
N GLY A 118 -2.53 -7.22 5.30
CA GLY A 118 -3.16 -6.23 4.45
C GLY A 118 -4.69 -6.34 4.50
N ALA A 119 -5.38 -5.22 4.28
CA ALA A 119 -6.84 -5.26 4.16
C ALA A 119 -7.24 -6.10 2.93
N PRO A 120 -8.22 -7.02 3.05
CA PRO A 120 -8.71 -7.82 1.93
C PRO A 120 -9.48 -6.96 0.93
N LEU A 121 -9.90 -7.56 -0.18
CA LEU A 121 -10.84 -6.96 -1.12
C LEU A 121 -12.05 -6.39 -0.37
N SER A 122 -12.31 -5.09 -0.54
CA SER A 122 -13.42 -4.40 0.11
C SER A 122 -14.00 -3.30 -0.78
N ALA A 123 -15.26 -2.95 -0.53
CA ALA A 123 -15.96 -1.93 -1.30
C ALA A 123 -16.67 -0.91 -0.40
N LEU A 124 -16.75 0.33 -0.86
CA LEU A 124 -17.44 1.43 -0.19
C LEU A 124 -18.33 2.15 -1.21
N LEU A 125 -19.64 2.17 -0.94
CA LEU A 125 -20.60 2.97 -1.69
C LEU A 125 -20.93 4.24 -0.89
N THR A 126 -20.86 5.39 -1.55
CA THR A 126 -21.10 6.70 -0.95
C THR A 126 -22.15 7.46 -1.76
N LEU A 127 -23.15 8.01 -1.06
CA LEU A 127 -24.06 9.01 -1.58
C LEU A 127 -23.57 10.40 -1.13
N ASN A 128 -23.22 11.24 -2.09
CA ASN A 128 -22.77 12.61 -1.86
C ASN A 128 -23.94 13.56 -2.10
N LEU A 129 -24.29 14.38 -1.11
CA LEU A 129 -25.34 15.41 -1.20
C LEU A 129 -24.73 16.81 -1.19
N ARG A 130 -25.30 17.71 -2.00
CA ARG A 130 -24.87 19.11 -2.12
C ARG A 130 -26.11 20.02 -2.11
N PHE A 131 -26.07 21.06 -1.27
CA PHE A 131 -27.16 22.01 -1.04
C PHE A 131 -26.74 23.42 -1.44
#